data_AF-A0A3D1I3Q8-F1
#
_entry.id   AF-A0A3D1I3Q8-F1
#
_cell.length_a   1.000
_cell.length_b   1.000
_cell.length_c   1.000
_cell.angle_alpha   90.00
_cell.angle_beta   90.00
_cell.angle_gamma   90.00
#
_symmetry.space_group_name_H-M   'P 1'
#
loop_
_entity.id
_entity.type
_entity.pdbx_description
1 polymer ?
#
loop_
_entity_poly.entity_id
_entity_poly.type
_entity_poly.pdbx_seq_one_letter_code
_entity_poly.pdbx_strand_id
1 'polypeptide(L)'
;MGVKWTTDQQHAIECCKGSVLVSAAAGSGKTAVLVERVIRRLTDKNNPCSAEDLLIVTFTRAATAQMREKIGAAILKRLSEDPTDRHLRRQYMLLPFAKICTIDSFCNDLVRENFH
;
A
#
# COMPACT_ATOMS: atom_id res chain seq x y z
N MET A 1 18.54 -11.18 4.60
CA MET A 1 19.20 -10.01 3.98
C MET A 1 18.12 -9.07 3.49
N GLY A 2 18.09 -7.83 4.00
CA GLY A 2 17.10 -6.82 3.63
C GLY A 2 17.33 -6.29 2.21
N VAL A 3 16.26 -5.82 1.56
CA VAL A 3 16.35 -5.11 0.28
C VAL A 3 17.13 -3.82 0.49
N LYS A 4 18.19 -3.60 -0.29
CA LYS A 4 18.95 -2.34 -0.28
C LYS A 4 18.28 -1.36 -1.25
N TRP A 5 17.60 -0.35 -0.71
CA TRP A 5 16.97 0.72 -1.47
C TRP A 5 18.01 1.75 -1.94
N THR A 6 17.81 2.34 -3.12
CA THR A 6 18.56 3.54 -3.51
C THR A 6 18.11 4.74 -2.69
N THR A 7 18.91 5.82 -2.67
CA THR A 7 18.55 7.07 -1.98
C THR A 7 17.18 7.59 -2.44
N ASP A 8 16.92 7.59 -3.74
CA ASP A 8 15.64 8.07 -4.30
C ASP A 8 14.46 7.16 -3.91
N GLN A 9 14.66 5.85 -3.90
CA GLN A 9 13.65 4.89 -3.47
C GLN A 9 13.34 5.06 -1.99
N GLN A 10 14.38 5.23 -1.15
CA GLN A 10 14.23 5.46 0.27
C GLN A 10 13.46 6.77 0.54
N HIS A 11 13.79 7.87 -0.15
CA HIS A 11 13.02 9.11 -0.07
C HIS A 11 11.55 8.92 -0.49
N ALA A 12 11.31 8.20 -1.59
CA ALA A 12 9.95 7.89 -2.02
C ALA A 12 9.18 6.99 -1.02
N ILE A 13 9.87 6.18 -0.22
CA ILE A 13 9.26 5.35 0.83
C ILE A 13 8.97 6.18 2.09
N GLU A 14 9.87 7.10 2.47
CA GLU A 14 9.85 7.80 3.76
C GLU A 14 9.05 9.10 3.77
N CYS A 15 8.95 9.79 2.63
CA CYS A 15 8.24 11.07 2.54
C CYS A 15 6.76 10.92 2.92
N CYS A 16 6.38 11.39 4.10
CA CYS A 16 5.02 11.31 4.63
C CYS A 16 4.28 12.66 4.68
N LYS A 17 4.96 13.76 4.37
CA LYS A 17 4.38 15.12 4.37
C LYS A 17 4.03 15.57 2.95
N GLY A 18 2.77 15.96 2.75
CA GLY A 18 2.28 16.50 1.48
C GLY A 18 2.19 15.47 0.35
N SER A 19 1.99 15.97 -0.87
CA SER A 19 1.89 15.16 -2.09
C SER A 19 3.28 14.79 -2.60
N VAL A 20 3.48 13.51 -2.95
CA VAL A 20 4.74 13.00 -3.51
C VAL A 20 4.49 12.54 -4.94
N LEU A 21 5.26 13.09 -5.87
CA LEU A 21 5.31 12.65 -7.27
C LEU A 21 6.63 11.91 -7.52
N VAL A 22 6.55 10.67 -8.01
CA VAL A 22 7.72 9.84 -8.31
C VAL A 22 7.80 9.61 -9.82
N SER A 23 8.81 10.20 -10.46
CA SER A 23 9.14 9.93 -11.86
C SER A 23 10.17 8.80 -11.92
N ALA A 24 9.87 7.70 -12.63
CA ALA A 24 10.81 6.59 -12.73
C ALA A 24 10.64 5.74 -14.00
N ALA A 25 11.76 5.34 -14.59
CA ALA A 25 11.81 4.48 -15.78
C ALA A 25 11.22 3.08 -15.53
N ALA A 26 10.89 2.35 -16.60
CA ALA A 26 10.53 0.93 -16.49
C ALA A 26 11.64 0.14 -15.77
N GLY A 27 11.26 -0.86 -14.97
CA GLY A 27 12.23 -1.67 -14.22
C GLY A 27 12.84 -1.02 -12.96
N SER A 28 12.54 0.26 -12.65
CA SER A 28 13.11 0.97 -11.49
C SER A 28 12.60 0.53 -10.11
N GLY A 29 11.77 -0.52 -10.03
CA GLY A 29 11.21 -1.00 -8.78
C GLY A 29 10.03 -0.19 -8.22
N LYS A 30 9.35 0.64 -9.04
CA LYS A 30 8.18 1.47 -8.64
C LYS A 30 7.17 0.72 -7.76
N THR A 31 6.78 -0.49 -8.17
CA THR A 31 5.82 -1.29 -7.41
C THR A 31 6.36 -1.73 -6.06
N ALA A 32 7.64 -2.10 -5.98
CA ALA A 32 8.28 -2.50 -4.72
C ALA A 32 8.37 -1.30 -3.76
N VAL A 33 8.71 -0.12 -4.27
CA VAL A 33 8.69 1.15 -3.53
C VAL A 33 7.29 1.46 -2.99
N LEU A 34 6.26 1.36 -3.83
CA LEU A 34 4.89 1.65 -3.42
C LEU A 34 4.39 0.67 -2.35
N VAL A 35 4.69 -0.63 -2.50
CA VAL A 35 4.35 -1.66 -1.49
C VAL A 35 5.07 -1.37 -0.18
N GLU A 36 6.37 -1.11 -0.20
CA GLU A 36 7.13 -0.81 1.02
C GLU A 36 6.64 0.48 1.69
N ARG A 37 6.29 1.51 0.90
CA ARG A 37 5.66 2.75 1.39
C ARG A 37 4.35 2.45 2.12
N VAL A 38 3.48 1.61 1.55
CA VAL A 38 2.22 1.19 2.20
C VAL A 38 2.52 0.48 3.52
N ILE A 39 3.47 -0.46 3.54
CA ILE A 39 3.78 -1.19 4.78
C ILE A 39 4.30 -0.24 5.85
N ARG A 40 5.21 0.69 5.51
CA ARG A 40 5.69 1.68 6.48
C ARG A 40 4.58 2.57 7.02
N ARG A 41 3.59 2.95 6.21
CA ARG A 41 2.42 3.69 6.67
C ARG A 41 1.56 2.88 7.63
N LEU A 42 1.39 1.58 7.36
CA LEU A 42 0.63 0.68 8.22
C LEU A 42 1.35 0.36 9.53
N THR A 43 2.68 0.42 9.58
CA THR A 43 3.48 0.11 10.78
C THR A 43 4.00 1.35 11.54
N ASP A 44 3.66 2.55 11.07
CA ASP A 44 4.05 3.81 11.72
C ASP A 44 3.28 3.99 13.05
N LYS A 45 4.00 3.87 14.17
CA LYS A 45 3.44 4.02 15.52
C LYS A 45 3.16 5.47 15.89
N ASN A 46 3.84 6.43 15.25
CA ASN A 46 3.70 7.85 15.56
C ASN A 46 2.53 8.48 14.79
N ASN A 47 2.20 7.93 13.63
CA ASN A 47 1.10 8.39 12.80
C ASN A 47 0.34 7.17 12.22
N PRO A 48 -0.50 6.51 13.03
CA PRO A 48 -1.14 5.25 12.66
C PRO A 48 -2.10 5.44 11.49
N CYS A 49 -2.09 4.46 10.58
CA CYS A 49 -2.99 4.37 9.44
C CYS A 49 -3.57 2.96 9.38
N SER A 50 -4.89 2.85 9.20
CA SER A 50 -5.56 1.56 9.02
C SER A 50 -5.52 1.16 7.55
N ALA A 51 -5.43 -0.14 7.27
CA ALA A 51 -5.49 -0.67 5.91
C ALA A 51 -6.83 -0.34 5.22
N GLU A 52 -7.92 -0.30 5.98
CA GLU A 52 -9.26 0.07 5.46
C GLU A 52 -9.35 1.54 5.01
N ASP A 53 -8.48 2.40 5.54
CA ASP A 53 -8.42 3.83 5.19
C ASP A 53 -7.58 4.10 3.92
N LEU A 54 -6.98 3.06 3.33
CA LEU A 54 -6.15 3.20 2.13
C LEU A 54 -7.01 3.22 0.85
N LEU A 55 -6.79 4.25 0.04
CA LEU A 55 -7.21 4.30 -1.36
C LEU A 55 -5.98 4.10 -2.25
N ILE A 56 -5.96 2.97 -2.98
CA ILE A 56 -4.92 2.66 -3.96
C ILE A 56 -5.60 2.47 -5.32
N VAL A 57 -5.36 3.42 -6.23
CA VAL A 57 -5.94 3.40 -7.57
C VAL A 57 -4.90 2.93 -8.59
N THR A 58 -5.29 2.02 -9.47
CA THR A 58 -4.45 1.56 -10.58
C THR A 58 -5.17 1.70 -11.93
N PHE A 59 -4.43 1.50 -13.03
CA PHE A 59 -5.01 1.57 -14.38
C PHE A 59 -5.65 0.24 -14.83
N THR A 60 -5.21 -0.90 -14.31
CA THR A 60 -5.67 -2.22 -14.77
C THR A 60 -6.08 -3.12 -13.61
N ARG A 61 -7.07 -3.98 -13.84
CA ARG A 61 -7.52 -4.97 -12.83
C ARG A 61 -6.39 -5.92 -12.41
N ALA A 62 -5.49 -6.24 -13.34
CA ALA A 62 -4.30 -7.04 -13.06
C ALA A 62 -3.34 -6.32 -12.08
N ALA A 63 -3.12 -5.01 -12.26
CA ALA A 63 -2.31 -4.22 -11.34
C ALA A 63 -2.96 -4.12 -9.95
N THR A 64 -4.28 -3.97 -9.88
CA THR A 64 -5.04 -4.04 -8.62
C THR A 64 -4.82 -5.35 -7.89
N ALA A 65 -4.99 -6.49 -8.57
CA ALA A 65 -4.79 -7.82 -7.98
C ALA A 65 -3.35 -8.00 -7.49
N GLN A 66 -2.37 -7.60 -8.31
CA GLN A 66 -0.96 -7.67 -7.97
C GLN A 66 -0.61 -6.79 -6.74
N MET A 67 -1.20 -5.59 -6.63
CA MET A 67 -0.99 -4.72 -5.47
C MET A 67 -1.51 -5.37 -4.19
N ARG A 68 -2.72 -5.93 -4.22
CA ARG A 68 -3.33 -6.62 -3.07
C ARG A 68 -2.49 -7.81 -2.61
N GLU A 69 -2.04 -8.64 -3.56
CA GLU A 69 -1.17 -9.79 -3.29
C GLU A 69 0.17 -9.37 -2.68
N LYS A 70 0.86 -8.40 -3.27
CA LYS A 70 2.18 -7.95 -2.80
C LYS A 70 2.13 -7.30 -1.42
N ILE A 71 1.09 -6.50 -1.13
CA ILE A 71 0.89 -5.93 0.21
C ILE A 71 0.64 -7.05 1.22
N GLY A 72 -0.28 -7.97 0.93
CA GLY A 72 -0.57 -9.11 1.80
C GLY A 72 0.66 -9.97 2.09
N ALA A 73 1.45 -10.30 1.07
CA ALA A 73 2.68 -11.06 1.21
C ALA A 73 3.73 -10.31 2.05
N ALA A 74 3.85 -8.99 1.88
CA ALA A 74 4.79 -8.18 2.65
C ALA A 74 4.39 -8.05 4.13
N ILE A 75 3.09 -8.04 4.43
CA ILE A 75 2.56 -8.11 5.80
C ILE A 75 2.87 -9.49 6.42
N LEU A 76 2.52 -10.58 5.72
CA LEU A 76 2.75 -11.94 6.20
C LEU A 76 4.24 -12.23 6.46
N LYS A 77 5.12 -11.73 5.59
CA LYS A 77 6.57 -11.84 5.78
C LYS A 77 7.01 -11.21 7.10
N ARG A 78 6.57 -9.99 7.40
CA ARG A 78 6.89 -9.33 8.68
C ARG A 78 6.27 -10.03 9.88
N LEU A 79 5.05 -10.56 9.75
CA LEU A 79 4.43 -11.39 10.80
C LEU A 79 5.19 -12.72 11.02
N SER A 80 5.87 -13.25 10.01
CA SER A 80 6.73 -14.42 10.21
C SER A 80 8.01 -14.10 10.99
N GLU A 81 8.47 -12.85 10.92
CA GLU A 81 9.63 -12.33 11.65
C GLU A 81 9.24 -11.94 13.09
N ASP A 82 8.05 -11.36 13.30
CA ASP A 82 7.43 -11.11 14.60
C ASP A 82 5.96 -11.57 14.64
N PRO A 83 5.70 -12.83 15.05
CA PRO A 83 4.34 -13.38 15.13
C PRO A 83 3.46 -12.73 16.19
N THR A 84 4.05 -11.96 17.11
CA THR A 84 3.34 -11.35 18.24
C THR A 84 2.80 -9.96 17.94
N ASP A 85 3.13 -9.39 16.77
CA ASP A 85 2.63 -8.08 16.35
C ASP A 85 1.11 -8.12 16.06
N ARG A 86 0.34 -7.83 17.12
CA ARG A 86 -1.13 -7.76 17.06
C ARG A 86 -1.63 -6.66 16.13
N HIS A 87 -0.89 -5.56 16.00
CA HIS A 87 -1.29 -4.46 15.14
C HIS A 87 -1.19 -4.88 13.68
N LEU A 88 -0.05 -5.42 13.28
CA LEU A 88 0.16 -5.88 11.92
C LEU A 88 -0.78 -7.04 11.53
N ARG A 89 -1.09 -7.93 12.48
CA ARG A 89 -2.11 -8.98 12.30
C ARG A 89 -3.51 -8.39 12.07
N ARG A 90 -3.87 -7.33 12.79
CA ARG A 90 -5.10 -6.57 12.54
C ARG A 90 -5.09 -5.94 11.15
N GLN A 91 -4.00 -5.30 10.74
CA GLN A 91 -3.88 -4.70 9.40
C GLN A 91 -4.06 -5.73 8.29
N TYR A 92 -3.53 -6.95 8.45
CA TYR A 92 -3.75 -8.04 7.52
C TYR A 92 -5.24 -8.42 7.38
N MET A 93 -5.97 -8.51 8.49
CA MET A 93 -7.41 -8.81 8.50
C MET A 93 -8.25 -7.68 7.90
N LEU A 94 -7.77 -6.42 7.97
CA LEU A 94 -8.46 -5.26 7.41
C LEU A 94 -8.14 -5.01 5.93
N LEU A 95 -7.05 -5.58 5.41
CA LEU A 95 -6.63 -5.42 4.01
C LEU A 95 -7.73 -5.75 2.98
N PRO A 96 -8.62 -6.76 3.17
CA PRO A 96 -9.76 -6.98 2.28
C PRO A 96 -10.66 -5.75 2.09
N PHE A 97 -10.82 -4.91 3.12
CA PHE A 97 -11.66 -3.71 3.10
C PHE A 97 -10.96 -2.47 2.50
N ALA A 98 -9.65 -2.53 2.28
CA ALA A 98 -8.91 -1.46 1.59
C ALA A 98 -9.46 -1.23 0.17
N LYS A 99 -9.65 0.05 -0.20
CA LYS A 99 -10.07 0.46 -1.56
C LYS A 99 -8.89 0.37 -2.54
N ILE A 100 -8.48 -0.85 -2.86
CA ILE A 100 -7.52 -1.17 -3.94
C ILE A 100 -8.32 -1.51 -5.19
N CYS A 101 -8.38 -0.58 -6.15
CA CYS A 101 -9.29 -0.67 -7.29
C CYS A 101 -8.73 0.06 -8.52
N THR A 102 -9.42 -0.05 -9.66
CA THR A 102 -9.15 0.80 -10.81
C THR A 102 -9.88 2.14 -10.69
N ILE A 103 -9.44 3.14 -11.45
CA ILE A 103 -10.04 4.49 -11.40
C ILE A 103 -11.53 4.47 -11.75
N ASP A 104 -11.93 3.69 -12.75
CA ASP A 104 -13.32 3.52 -13.17
C ASP A 104 -14.19 2.88 -12.06
N SER A 105 -13.66 1.86 -11.37
CA SER A 105 -14.36 1.21 -10.27
C SER A 105 -14.56 2.17 -9.10
N PHE A 106 -13.53 2.94 -8.75
CA PHE A 106 -13.62 3.98 -7.71
C PHE A 106 -14.69 5.03 -8.04
N CYS A 107 -14.69 5.56 -9.27
CA CYS A 107 -15.68 6.55 -9.69
C CYS A 107 -17.11 5.98 -9.67
N ASN A 108 -17.29 4.72 -10.11
CA ASN A 108 -18.60 4.07 -10.08
C ASN A 108 -19.12 3.85 -8.65
N ASP A 109 -18.24 3.45 -7.71
CA ASP A 109 -18.62 3.30 -6.30
C ASP A 109 -19.03 4.65 -5.69
N LEU A 110 -18.28 5.72 -5.99
CA LEU A 110 -18.58 7.06 -5.53
C LEU A 110 -19.97 7.54 -5.98
N VAL A 111 -20.32 7.31 -7.26
CA VAL A 111 -21.64 7.68 -7.79
C VAL A 111 -22.74 6.90 -7.08
N ARG A 112 -22.58 5.59 -6.88
CA ARG A 112 -23.59 4.74 -6.20
C ARG A 112 -23.79 5.10 -4.74
N GLU A 113 -22.72 5.48 -4.03
CA GLU A 113 -22.77 5.86 -2.62
C GLU A 113 -23.45 7.23 -2.39
N ASN A 114 -23.46 8.13 -3.38
CA ASN A 114 -23.89 9.53 -3.23
C ASN A 114 -25.10 9.93 -4.08
N PHE A 115 -25.65 9.02 -4.90
CA PHE A 115 -26.92 9.24 -5.58
C PHE A 115 -28.08 8.75 -4.70
N HIS A 116 -28.97 9.67 -4.33
CA HIS A 116 -30.28 9.42 -3.75
C HIS A 116 -31.37 9.58 -4.80
#